data_AF-A0A6P5LX00-F1
#
_entry.id   AF-A0A6P5LX00-F1
#
_cell.length_a   1.000
_cell.length_b   1.000
_cell.length_c   1.000
_cell.angle_alpha   90.00
_cell.angle_beta   90.00
_cell.angle_gamma   90.00
#
_symmetry.space_group_name_H-M   'P 1'
#
loop_
_entity.id
_entity.type
_entity.pdbx_description
1 polymer ?
#
loop_
_entity_poly.entity_id
_entity_poly.type
_entity_poly.pdbx_seq_one_letter_code
_entity_poly.pdbx_strand_id
1 'polypeptide(L)'
;MGLHFKWPLGAPMLAALYAMSVVLKMLPALGMACPPKCRCEKLLFYCDSQGFHSVPNNTDKGSLGLSLRHNHISELERDQFASFSQLTWLHLDHNQISTVKEDSFQGLYKLKELILSSNKISYLPNTTFSQLLNLQNLDLSFNQLSSLHPELFYGLRKLQTLHLRSNSLRTIPVRLFWDCRSLEFLDLSTNRLRSLARNGFAGLIKLRELHLEHNQLTKINFAHFLRLSSLHTLFLQWNKISNLTCGMEWTWGTIEKLDLTGNEIKAIDITVFETMPNLKVLLMDNNKLHSLDSKILNSLRSLTTVGLSGNLWECSPKICALATWLSGFQGRWEHSILCHSPDHTQGEDILDAVYGFQLCWNLSTTVTAMATSYKDPTTEYTKRISSSSYHVGDKEIPTTAGIAVTTDEHFPEPDNAIFTQRVITGTMALLFSFFFIIFIVFISRKCCPPTLRRIRQCSMIQNHRQLRSQTRLHMSNMSDQGPYNEYEPTHEGPFIIINGYGQCKCQQLPYKECEV
;
A
#
# COMPACT_ATOMS: atom_id res chain seq x y z
N MET A 1 6.94 18.24 77.69
CA MET A 1 6.40 17.56 76.49
C MET A 1 7.55 16.86 75.79
N GLY A 2 7.46 15.55 75.58
CA GLY A 2 8.50 14.77 74.92
C GLY A 2 8.14 13.28 74.91
N LEU A 3 7.23 12.91 74.00
CA LEU A 3 6.80 11.53 73.77
C LEU A 3 7.95 10.71 73.18
N HIS A 4 8.57 9.85 73.99
CA HIS A 4 9.39 8.74 73.52
C HIS A 4 8.47 7.57 73.12
N PHE A 5 8.23 7.39 71.82
CA PHE A 5 7.68 6.14 71.30
C PHE A 5 8.82 5.14 71.09
N LYS A 6 9.02 4.25 72.06
CA LYS A 6 9.74 2.98 71.85
C LYS A 6 8.76 1.97 71.26
N TRP A 7 8.92 1.63 69.99
CA TRP A 7 8.32 0.41 69.43
C TRP A 7 9.27 -0.76 69.66
N PRO A 8 8.86 -1.83 70.35
CA PRO A 8 9.62 -3.06 70.37
C PRO A 8 9.29 -3.82 69.08
N LEU A 9 10.18 -3.79 68.09
CA LEU A 9 10.16 -4.76 66.99
C LEU A 9 10.50 -6.13 67.58
N GLY A 10 9.48 -6.86 67.98
CA GLY A 10 9.63 -8.24 68.44
C GLY A 10 10.18 -9.13 67.32
N ALA A 11 10.99 -10.11 67.71
CA ALA A 11 11.54 -11.18 66.88
C ALA A 11 10.56 -11.83 65.85
N PRO A 12 9.22 -11.88 66.04
CA PRO A 12 8.31 -12.45 65.04
C PRO A 12 8.25 -11.64 63.73
N MET A 13 8.52 -10.33 63.77
CA MET A 13 8.38 -9.45 62.60
C MET A 13 9.58 -9.59 61.64
N LEU A 14 10.78 -9.82 62.19
CA LEU A 14 11.99 -10.13 61.42
C LEU A 14 11.89 -11.52 60.79
N ALA A 15 11.35 -12.51 61.50
CA ALA A 15 11.08 -13.83 60.96
C ALA A 15 10.03 -13.80 59.83
N ALA A 16 8.96 -13.00 59.99
CA ALA A 16 7.94 -12.79 58.96
C ALA A 16 8.48 -12.07 57.73
N LEU A 17 9.33 -11.05 57.89
CA LEU A 17 10.00 -10.36 56.78
C LEU A 17 11.01 -11.28 56.06
N TYR A 18 11.73 -12.11 56.81
CA TYR A 18 12.64 -13.10 56.23
C TYR A 18 11.87 -14.18 55.48
N ALA A 19 10.78 -14.70 56.05
CA ALA A 19 9.87 -15.64 55.41
C ALA A 19 9.21 -15.04 54.16
N MET A 20 8.78 -13.78 54.19
CA MET A 20 8.28 -13.06 53.02
C MET A 20 9.38 -12.85 51.97
N SER A 21 10.63 -12.58 52.37
CA SER A 21 11.76 -12.47 51.42
C SER A 21 12.12 -13.82 50.80
N VAL A 22 11.99 -14.91 51.55
CA VAL A 22 12.22 -16.28 51.07
C VAL A 22 11.06 -16.69 50.17
N VAL A 23 9.81 -16.40 50.52
CA VAL A 23 8.64 -16.61 49.66
C VAL A 23 8.72 -15.75 48.39
N LEU A 24 9.25 -14.52 48.45
CA LEU A 24 9.49 -13.68 47.27
C LEU A 24 10.67 -14.17 46.41
N LYS A 25 11.62 -14.90 46.99
CA LYS A 25 12.73 -15.59 46.28
C LYS A 25 12.36 -17.00 45.78
N MET A 26 11.33 -17.62 46.36
CA MET A 26 10.80 -18.95 46.04
C MET A 26 9.54 -18.90 45.18
N LEU A 27 8.92 -17.73 45.05
CA LEU A 27 8.07 -17.40 43.91
C LEU A 27 8.93 -17.69 42.68
N PRO A 28 8.52 -18.63 41.80
CA PRO A 28 9.19 -18.72 40.53
C PRO A 28 9.10 -17.32 39.97
N ALA A 29 10.24 -16.70 39.68
CA ALA A 29 10.21 -15.71 38.63
C ALA A 29 9.38 -16.38 37.54
N LEU A 30 8.26 -15.78 37.13
CA LEU A 30 7.75 -16.00 35.77
C LEU A 30 8.82 -15.41 34.85
N GLY A 31 10.02 -16.00 34.90
CA GLY A 31 11.20 -15.67 34.18
C GLY A 31 10.97 -16.32 32.85
N MET A 32 10.37 -15.54 31.97
CA MET A 32 10.25 -15.84 30.56
C MET A 32 11.62 -16.34 30.10
N ALA A 33 11.74 -17.65 29.90
CA ALA A 33 12.99 -18.23 29.45
C ALA A 33 13.16 -17.84 27.99
N CYS A 34 13.99 -16.84 27.73
CA CYS A 34 14.33 -16.46 26.37
C CYS A 34 15.08 -17.63 25.72
N PRO A 35 14.67 -18.10 24.53
CA PRO A 35 15.38 -19.20 23.88
C PRO A 35 16.84 -18.85 23.62
N PRO A 36 17.75 -19.85 23.67
CA PRO A 36 19.16 -19.62 23.40
C PRO A 36 19.35 -19.01 22.01
N LYS A 37 20.27 -18.05 21.90
CA LYS A 37 20.57 -17.27 20.68
C LYS A 37 19.45 -16.31 20.22
N CYS A 38 18.33 -16.21 20.94
CA CYS A 38 17.29 -15.24 20.62
C CYS A 38 17.39 -13.99 21.48
N ARG A 39 16.87 -12.88 20.97
CA ARG A 39 16.63 -11.63 21.70
C ARG A 39 15.16 -11.56 22.08
N CYS A 40 14.87 -11.39 23.37
CA CYS A 40 13.50 -11.29 23.85
C CYS A 40 13.22 -9.90 24.44
N GLU A 41 12.19 -9.24 23.92
CA GLU A 41 11.69 -7.95 24.42
C GLU A 41 10.31 -8.14 25.00
N LYS A 42 10.23 -8.36 26.32
CA LYS A 42 8.99 -8.76 26.99
C LYS A 42 8.44 -10.04 26.31
N LEU A 43 7.26 -9.95 25.69
CA LEU A 43 6.56 -11.05 25.01
C LEU A 43 6.87 -11.12 23.50
N LEU A 44 7.86 -10.38 23.00
CA LEU A 44 8.27 -10.40 21.60
C LEU A 44 9.62 -11.13 21.47
N PHE A 45 9.66 -12.19 20.69
CA PHE A 45 10.84 -13.04 20.54
C PHE A 45 11.44 -12.88 19.14
N TYR A 46 12.69 -12.45 19.08
CA TYR A 46 13.46 -12.23 17.86
C TYR A 46 14.56 -13.28 17.78
N CYS A 47 14.30 -14.33 17.00
CA CYS A 47 15.17 -15.49 16.77
C CYS A 47 15.74 -15.44 15.34
N ASP A 48 16.15 -14.24 14.92
CA ASP A 48 16.51 -13.93 13.54
C ASP A 48 17.98 -14.27 13.26
N SER A 49 18.29 -14.74 12.05
CA SER A 49 19.68 -14.91 11.58
C SER A 49 20.55 -15.83 12.45
N GLN A 50 19.97 -16.86 13.08
CA GLN A 50 20.69 -17.78 13.97
C GLN A 50 21.06 -19.12 13.31
N GLY A 51 20.61 -19.31 12.07
CA GLY A 51 20.79 -20.57 11.34
C GLY A 51 19.93 -21.70 11.88
N PHE A 52 18.75 -21.39 12.45
CA PHE A 52 17.82 -22.42 12.92
C PHE A 52 17.30 -23.27 11.76
N HIS A 53 17.28 -24.60 11.94
CA HIS A 53 16.68 -25.53 10.99
C HIS A 53 15.22 -25.88 11.34
N SER A 54 14.79 -25.55 12.55
CA SER A 54 13.43 -25.77 13.06
C SER A 54 13.04 -24.67 14.04
N VAL A 55 11.74 -24.57 14.36
CA VAL A 55 11.26 -23.67 15.42
C VAL A 55 11.84 -24.12 16.77
N PRO A 56 12.36 -23.22 17.62
CA PRO A 56 12.88 -23.57 18.94
C PRO A 56 11.79 -24.08 19.90
N ASN A 57 12.02 -25.21 20.58
CA ASN A 57 11.01 -25.88 21.42
C ASN A 57 10.77 -25.22 22.81
N ASN A 58 11.61 -24.26 23.23
CA ASN A 58 11.60 -23.67 24.59
C ASN A 58 11.04 -22.24 24.66
N THR A 59 10.24 -21.85 23.68
CA THR A 59 9.58 -20.54 23.67
C THR A 59 8.33 -20.54 24.55
N ASP A 60 8.24 -19.56 25.44
CA ASP A 60 7.12 -19.32 26.34
C ASP A 60 5.77 -19.25 25.60
N LYS A 61 4.74 -19.91 26.15
CA LYS A 61 3.37 -19.99 25.62
C LYS A 61 2.64 -18.64 25.55
N GLY A 62 3.18 -17.63 26.25
CA GLY A 62 2.62 -16.28 26.33
C GLY A 62 3.10 -15.28 25.27
N SER A 63 4.00 -15.66 24.35
CA SER A 63 4.56 -14.68 23.41
C SER A 63 3.50 -14.05 22.50
N LEU A 64 3.58 -12.73 22.31
CA LEU A 64 2.72 -11.96 21.42
C LEU A 64 3.27 -11.86 20.00
N GLY A 65 4.58 -12.08 19.83
CA GLY A 65 5.25 -11.97 18.54
C GLY A 65 6.45 -12.88 18.45
N LEU A 66 6.64 -13.51 17.29
CA LEU A 66 7.76 -14.40 17.01
C LEU A 66 8.34 -14.09 15.64
N SER A 67 9.64 -13.79 15.62
CA SER A 67 10.41 -13.62 14.40
C SER A 67 11.44 -14.74 14.28
N LEU A 68 11.42 -15.44 13.15
CA LEU A 68 12.33 -16.53 12.78
C LEU A 68 12.91 -16.27 11.38
N ARG A 69 13.03 -15.01 10.98
CA ARG A 69 13.51 -14.62 9.65
C ARG A 69 14.98 -14.96 9.45
N HIS A 70 15.39 -15.09 8.20
CA HIS A 70 16.79 -15.34 7.81
C HIS A 70 17.39 -16.59 8.51
N ASN A 71 16.61 -17.67 8.59
CA ASN A 71 17.08 -18.95 9.11
C ASN A 71 17.11 -20.00 7.99
N HIS A 72 17.35 -21.27 8.35
CA HIS A 72 17.44 -22.40 7.42
C HIS A 72 16.27 -23.38 7.61
N ILE A 73 15.10 -22.88 8.02
CA ILE A 73 13.91 -23.70 8.22
C ILE A 73 13.42 -24.18 6.86
N SER A 74 13.28 -25.49 6.67
CA SER A 74 12.87 -26.11 5.40
C SER A 74 11.44 -26.65 5.42
N GLU A 75 10.91 -26.95 6.60
CA GLU A 75 9.60 -27.58 6.77
C GLU A 75 8.87 -27.04 8.00
N LEU A 76 7.56 -26.88 7.88
CA LEU A 76 6.67 -26.61 9.01
C LEU A 76 5.84 -27.88 9.30
N GLU A 77 6.03 -28.43 10.49
CA GLU A 77 5.30 -29.60 10.95
C GLU A 77 3.88 -29.28 11.39
N ARG A 78 3.08 -30.32 11.64
CA ARG A 78 1.73 -30.17 12.21
C ARG A 78 1.80 -29.59 13.62
N ASP A 79 0.87 -28.69 13.96
CA ASP A 79 0.77 -28.08 15.29
C ASP A 79 2.06 -27.38 15.78
N GLN A 80 2.98 -27.04 14.86
CA GLN A 80 4.31 -26.50 15.18
C GLN A 80 4.24 -25.25 16.05
N PHE A 81 3.17 -24.46 15.90
CA PHE A 81 2.95 -23.24 16.64
C PHE A 81 1.84 -23.33 17.70
N ALA A 82 1.33 -24.52 18.01
CA ALA A 82 0.19 -24.69 18.92
C ALA A 82 0.47 -24.20 20.36
N SER A 83 1.73 -24.22 20.79
CA SER A 83 2.14 -23.67 22.09
C SER A 83 2.00 -22.14 22.17
N PHE A 84 2.00 -21.44 21.03
CA PHE A 84 2.04 -19.99 20.93
C PHE A 84 0.65 -19.35 20.74
N SER A 85 -0.34 -19.78 21.52
CA SER A 85 -1.74 -19.35 21.40
C SER A 85 -2.01 -17.83 21.46
N GLN A 86 -1.06 -17.06 21.99
CA GLN A 86 -1.18 -15.60 22.13
C GLN A 86 -0.54 -14.81 20.97
N LEU A 87 0.07 -15.48 19.99
CA LEU A 87 0.73 -14.79 18.88
C LEU A 87 -0.22 -13.90 18.11
N THR A 88 0.27 -12.70 17.83
CA THR A 88 -0.41 -11.68 17.03
C THR A 88 0.28 -11.45 15.70
N TRP A 89 1.59 -11.69 15.61
CA TRP A 89 2.35 -11.65 14.37
C TRP A 89 3.41 -12.76 14.35
N LEU A 90 3.66 -13.34 13.19
CA LEU A 90 4.64 -14.42 12.96
C LEU A 90 5.42 -14.15 11.67
N HIS A 91 6.74 -14.02 11.81
CA HIS A 91 7.65 -13.80 10.68
C HIS A 91 8.50 -15.03 10.42
N LEU A 92 8.35 -15.61 9.23
CA LEU A 92 9.07 -16.77 8.73
C LEU A 92 9.75 -16.46 7.38
N ASP A 93 9.93 -15.17 7.07
CA ASP A 93 10.51 -14.72 5.82
C ASP A 93 12.00 -15.06 5.67
N HIS A 94 12.47 -15.17 4.43
CA HIS A 94 13.87 -15.49 4.12
C HIS A 94 14.35 -16.80 4.77
N ASN A 95 13.52 -17.85 4.68
CA ASN A 95 13.88 -19.21 5.05
C ASN A 95 13.97 -20.09 3.78
N GLN A 96 13.97 -21.40 3.96
CA GLN A 96 14.03 -22.37 2.86
C GLN A 96 12.78 -23.26 2.86
N ILE A 97 11.66 -22.76 3.38
CA ILE A 97 10.45 -23.55 3.62
C ILE A 97 9.91 -24.01 2.26
N SER A 98 9.95 -25.31 2.01
CA SER A 98 9.37 -25.93 0.82
C SER A 98 8.04 -26.62 1.12
N THR A 99 7.89 -27.09 2.36
CA THR A 99 6.75 -27.91 2.79
C THR A 99 6.06 -27.27 3.98
N VAL A 100 4.76 -27.04 3.85
CA VAL A 100 3.88 -26.63 4.95
C VAL A 100 2.85 -27.74 5.13
N LYS A 101 2.91 -28.46 6.25
CA LYS A 101 1.95 -29.52 6.53
C LYS A 101 0.57 -28.94 6.86
N GLU A 102 -0.43 -29.80 6.79
CA GLU A 102 -1.78 -29.48 7.28
C GLU A 102 -1.70 -29.04 8.75
N ASP A 103 -2.52 -28.07 9.14
CA ASP A 103 -2.63 -27.63 10.52
C ASP A 103 -1.32 -27.12 11.15
N SER A 104 -0.31 -26.75 10.34
CA SER A 104 0.93 -26.15 10.87
C SER A 104 0.69 -24.87 11.68
N PHE A 105 -0.33 -24.08 11.31
CA PHE A 105 -0.71 -22.84 11.99
C PHE A 105 -1.93 -23.02 12.92
N GLN A 106 -2.29 -24.25 13.26
CA GLN A 106 -3.35 -24.56 14.21
C GLN A 106 -3.14 -23.84 15.55
N GLY A 107 -4.23 -23.36 16.15
CA GLY A 107 -4.18 -22.72 17.47
C GLY A 107 -3.80 -21.23 17.47
N LEU A 108 -3.39 -20.68 16.32
CA LEU A 108 -3.02 -19.26 16.18
C LEU A 108 -4.23 -18.34 15.94
N TYR A 109 -5.30 -18.49 16.74
CA TYR A 109 -6.56 -17.76 16.55
C TYR A 109 -6.43 -16.24 16.70
N LYS A 110 -5.40 -15.75 17.40
CA LYS A 110 -5.14 -14.31 17.63
C LYS A 110 -4.22 -13.69 16.58
N LEU A 111 -3.71 -14.48 15.64
CA LEU A 111 -2.77 -14.02 14.64
C LEU A 111 -3.44 -13.02 13.70
N LYS A 112 -2.75 -11.91 13.47
CA LYS A 112 -3.14 -10.81 12.59
C LYS A 112 -2.19 -10.65 11.42
N GLU A 113 -0.92 -11.02 11.60
CA GLU A 113 0.09 -10.91 10.56
C GLU A 113 0.87 -12.22 10.43
N LEU A 114 0.96 -12.71 9.20
CA LEU A 114 1.73 -13.89 8.85
C LEU A 114 2.59 -13.57 7.62
N ILE A 115 3.90 -13.59 7.80
CA ILE A 115 4.87 -13.30 6.73
C ILE A 115 5.62 -14.60 6.41
N LEU A 116 5.43 -15.11 5.20
CA LEU A 116 6.02 -16.33 4.65
C LEU A 116 6.80 -16.03 3.36
N SER A 117 7.14 -14.76 3.10
CA SER A 117 7.80 -14.35 1.88
C SER A 117 9.25 -14.83 1.77
N SER A 118 9.79 -14.87 0.55
CA SER A 118 11.17 -15.32 0.27
C SER A 118 11.43 -16.74 0.81
N ASN A 119 10.59 -17.69 0.42
CA ASN A 119 10.70 -19.11 0.74
C ASN A 119 10.63 -19.95 -0.56
N LYS A 120 10.51 -21.28 -0.44
CA LYS A 120 10.44 -22.22 -1.58
C LYS A 120 9.10 -22.93 -1.65
N ILE A 121 8.03 -22.31 -1.14
CA ILE A 121 6.72 -22.95 -1.03
C ILE A 121 6.13 -23.14 -2.42
N SER A 122 5.92 -24.39 -2.83
CA SER A 122 5.29 -24.73 -4.11
C SER A 122 3.83 -25.15 -3.97
N TYR A 123 3.42 -25.59 -2.78
CA TYR A 123 2.08 -26.09 -2.47
C TYR A 123 1.65 -25.68 -1.05
N LEU A 124 0.37 -25.35 -0.91
CA LEU A 124 -0.28 -25.09 0.37
C LEU A 124 -1.55 -25.95 0.47
N PRO A 125 -1.71 -26.74 1.54
CA PRO A 125 -2.96 -27.41 1.85
C PRO A 125 -4.15 -26.43 1.91
N ASN A 126 -5.35 -26.90 1.58
CA ASN A 126 -6.55 -26.07 1.58
C ASN A 126 -6.93 -25.53 2.97
N THR A 127 -6.61 -26.25 4.04
CA THR A 127 -6.91 -25.87 5.43
C THR A 127 -5.85 -24.99 6.08
N THR A 128 -4.71 -24.72 5.43
CA THR A 128 -3.54 -24.07 6.05
C THR A 128 -3.86 -22.76 6.78
N PHE A 129 -4.77 -21.94 6.25
CA PHE A 129 -5.14 -20.65 6.84
C PHE A 129 -6.54 -20.63 7.47
N SER A 130 -7.29 -21.74 7.43
CA SER A 130 -8.70 -21.78 7.82
C SER A 130 -8.98 -21.35 9.27
N GLN A 131 -8.01 -21.54 10.17
CA GLN A 131 -8.12 -21.16 11.57
C GLN A 131 -7.68 -19.72 11.88
N LEU A 132 -7.06 -19.03 10.93
CA LEU A 132 -6.51 -17.69 11.11
C LEU A 132 -7.59 -16.61 10.94
N LEU A 133 -8.70 -16.74 11.66
CA LEU A 133 -9.91 -15.93 11.50
C LEU A 133 -9.71 -14.43 11.79
N ASN A 134 -8.60 -14.08 12.47
CA ASN A 134 -8.22 -12.71 12.78
C ASN A 134 -7.12 -12.14 11.89
N LEU A 135 -6.68 -12.89 10.86
CA LEU A 135 -5.61 -12.48 9.97
C LEU A 135 -6.01 -11.21 9.20
N GLN A 136 -5.08 -10.27 9.13
CA GLN A 136 -5.19 -8.95 8.49
C GLN A 136 -4.15 -8.80 7.40
N ASN A 137 -2.93 -9.28 7.62
CA ASN A 137 -1.84 -9.24 6.67
C ASN A 137 -1.29 -10.65 6.40
N LEU A 138 -1.26 -11.04 5.13
CA LEU A 138 -0.66 -12.28 4.67
C LEU A 138 0.30 -12.00 3.52
N ASP A 139 1.58 -12.33 3.72
CA ASP A 139 2.60 -12.21 2.70
C ASP A 139 3.14 -13.58 2.29
N LEU A 140 2.88 -13.97 1.04
CA LEU A 140 3.34 -15.18 0.37
C LEU A 140 4.22 -14.85 -0.84
N SER A 141 4.78 -13.63 -0.89
CA SER A 141 5.59 -13.17 -2.02
C SER A 141 6.90 -13.95 -2.15
N PHE A 142 7.49 -13.96 -3.34
CA PHE A 142 8.78 -14.62 -3.60
C PHE A 142 8.78 -16.10 -3.14
N ASN A 143 7.77 -16.83 -3.58
CA ASN A 143 7.62 -18.27 -3.40
C ASN A 143 7.51 -18.95 -4.78
N GLN A 144 7.20 -20.24 -4.79
CA GLN A 144 7.15 -21.05 -6.01
C GLN A 144 5.74 -21.57 -6.29
N LEU A 145 4.70 -20.86 -5.81
CA LEU A 145 3.31 -21.28 -5.95
C LEU A 145 2.91 -21.27 -7.43
N SER A 146 2.49 -22.41 -7.95
CA SER A 146 2.01 -22.54 -9.34
C SER A 146 0.48 -22.48 -9.46
N SER A 147 -0.22 -22.78 -8.36
CA SER A 147 -1.68 -22.83 -8.26
C SER A 147 -2.12 -22.61 -6.82
N LEU A 148 -3.33 -22.09 -6.63
CA LEU A 148 -3.95 -21.93 -5.32
C LEU A 148 -5.21 -22.78 -5.25
N HIS A 149 -5.48 -23.37 -4.08
CA HIS A 149 -6.74 -24.08 -3.86
C HIS A 149 -7.90 -23.05 -3.81
N PRO A 150 -9.07 -23.33 -4.41
CA PRO A 150 -10.19 -22.38 -4.45
C PRO A 150 -10.72 -21.91 -3.09
N GLU A 151 -10.45 -22.66 -2.03
CA GLU A 151 -10.90 -22.40 -0.66
C GLU A 151 -9.75 -22.01 0.29
N LEU A 152 -8.56 -21.76 -0.23
CA LEU A 152 -7.37 -21.48 0.58
C LEU A 152 -7.54 -20.28 1.53
N PHE A 153 -8.29 -19.26 1.10
CA PHE A 153 -8.58 -18.05 1.88
C PHE A 153 -10.02 -18.01 2.41
N TYR A 154 -10.69 -19.16 2.47
CA TYR A 154 -12.05 -19.24 3.00
C TYR A 154 -12.07 -18.80 4.47
N GLY A 155 -13.07 -17.97 4.84
CA GLY A 155 -13.24 -17.47 6.19
C GLY A 155 -12.32 -16.30 6.61
N LEU A 156 -11.34 -15.89 5.79
CA LEU A 156 -10.42 -14.78 6.07
C LEU A 156 -11.07 -13.39 5.89
N ARG A 157 -12.19 -13.16 6.58
CA ARG A 157 -13.05 -11.96 6.43
C ARG A 157 -12.41 -10.66 6.91
N LYS A 158 -11.36 -10.77 7.72
CA LYS A 158 -10.61 -9.63 8.27
C LYS A 158 -9.32 -9.33 7.51
N LEU A 159 -8.99 -10.12 6.48
CA LEU A 159 -7.80 -9.91 5.67
C LEU A 159 -7.91 -8.55 4.96
N GLN A 160 -6.87 -7.74 5.07
CA GLN A 160 -6.76 -6.37 4.53
C GLN A 160 -5.70 -6.31 3.43
N THR A 161 -4.57 -6.98 3.63
CA THR A 161 -3.45 -6.99 2.68
C THR A 161 -3.08 -8.43 2.35
N LEU A 162 -3.00 -8.73 1.05
CA LEU A 162 -2.57 -10.03 0.55
C LEU A 162 -1.50 -9.84 -0.51
N HIS A 163 -0.32 -10.39 -0.24
CA HIS A 163 0.81 -10.36 -1.18
C HIS A 163 1.07 -11.75 -1.74
N LEU A 164 0.98 -11.88 -3.06
CA LEU A 164 1.27 -13.09 -3.84
C LEU A 164 2.29 -12.79 -4.96
N ARG A 165 3.02 -11.68 -4.83
CA ARG A 165 4.01 -11.20 -5.80
C ARG A 165 5.12 -12.23 -6.04
N SER A 166 5.63 -12.29 -7.27
CA SER A 166 6.79 -13.14 -7.59
C SER A 166 6.55 -14.61 -7.23
N ASN A 167 5.47 -15.16 -7.79
CA ASN A 167 5.16 -16.59 -7.76
C ASN A 167 5.07 -17.09 -9.22
N SER A 168 4.60 -18.32 -9.42
CA SER A 168 4.43 -18.93 -10.76
C SER A 168 2.96 -19.20 -11.10
N LEU A 169 2.04 -18.40 -10.54
CA LEU A 169 0.59 -18.60 -10.72
C LEU A 169 0.21 -18.40 -12.18
N ARG A 170 -0.48 -19.39 -12.75
CA ARG A 170 -0.97 -19.34 -14.14
C ARG A 170 -2.42 -18.92 -14.27
N THR A 171 -3.20 -19.20 -13.23
CA THR A 171 -4.64 -18.90 -13.15
C THR A 171 -5.01 -18.55 -11.71
N ILE A 172 -6.15 -17.88 -11.55
CA ILE A 172 -6.75 -17.58 -10.24
C ILE A 172 -8.10 -18.32 -10.20
N PRO A 173 -8.34 -19.19 -9.20
CA PRO A 173 -9.65 -19.80 -9.01
C PRO A 173 -10.72 -18.75 -8.73
N VAL A 174 -11.89 -18.89 -9.36
CA VAL A 174 -13.00 -17.90 -9.27
C VAL A 174 -13.52 -17.69 -7.84
N ARG A 175 -13.43 -18.72 -6.98
CA ARG A 175 -13.93 -18.67 -5.59
C ARG A 175 -12.89 -18.24 -4.56
N LEU A 176 -11.63 -18.04 -4.98
CA LEU A 176 -10.51 -17.82 -4.07
C LEU A 176 -10.73 -16.65 -3.10
N PHE A 177 -11.39 -15.58 -3.57
CA PHE A 177 -11.53 -14.32 -2.82
C PHE A 177 -12.94 -14.04 -2.28
N TRP A 178 -13.88 -14.99 -2.38
CA TRP A 178 -15.30 -14.75 -2.04
C TRP A 178 -15.53 -14.22 -0.62
N ASP A 179 -14.76 -14.71 0.36
CA ASP A 179 -14.89 -14.33 1.76
C ASP A 179 -13.94 -13.19 2.20
N CYS A 180 -13.07 -12.69 1.31
CA CYS A 180 -12.09 -11.63 1.59
C CYS A 180 -12.72 -10.22 1.56
N ARG A 181 -13.81 -10.02 2.30
CA ARG A 181 -14.65 -8.80 2.24
C ARG A 181 -14.00 -7.52 2.78
N SER A 182 -12.92 -7.66 3.54
CA SER A 182 -12.16 -6.53 4.10
C SER A 182 -10.87 -6.23 3.35
N LEU A 183 -10.59 -6.94 2.24
CA LEU A 183 -9.34 -6.79 1.52
C LEU A 183 -9.29 -5.43 0.84
N GLU A 184 -8.23 -4.66 1.09
CA GLU A 184 -8.00 -3.33 0.54
C GLU A 184 -6.82 -3.31 -0.45
N PHE A 185 -5.84 -4.22 -0.28
CA PHE A 185 -4.66 -4.34 -1.12
C PHE A 185 -4.45 -5.80 -1.56
N LEU A 186 -4.28 -6.00 -2.86
CA LEU A 186 -3.99 -7.30 -3.46
C LEU A 186 -2.84 -7.20 -4.45
N ASP A 187 -1.75 -7.92 -4.17
CA ASP A 187 -0.61 -7.99 -5.06
C ASP A 187 -0.46 -9.36 -5.73
N LEU A 188 -0.72 -9.40 -7.04
CA LEU A 188 -0.55 -10.55 -7.92
C LEU A 188 0.53 -10.31 -8.98
N SER A 189 1.37 -9.29 -8.80
CA SER A 189 2.40 -8.90 -9.74
C SER A 189 3.48 -9.97 -9.92
N THR A 190 4.19 -9.93 -11.04
CA THR A 190 5.30 -10.85 -11.33
C THR A 190 4.88 -12.32 -11.22
N ASN A 191 3.77 -12.67 -11.87
CA ASN A 191 3.26 -14.05 -11.98
C ASN A 191 3.20 -14.46 -13.46
N ARG A 192 2.48 -15.54 -13.78
CA ARG A 192 2.34 -16.07 -15.15
C ARG A 192 0.87 -16.10 -15.58
N LEU A 193 0.06 -15.18 -15.07
CA LEU A 193 -1.37 -15.11 -15.37
C LEU A 193 -1.58 -14.77 -16.84
N ARG A 194 -2.37 -15.59 -17.55
CA ARG A 194 -2.65 -15.42 -18.98
C ARG A 194 -3.99 -14.77 -19.25
N SER A 195 -4.94 -14.91 -18.33
CA SER A 195 -6.28 -14.37 -18.45
C SER A 195 -6.90 -14.11 -17.08
N LEU A 196 -7.94 -13.26 -17.07
CA LEU A 196 -8.75 -12.98 -15.90
C LEU A 196 -10.16 -13.53 -16.13
N ALA A 197 -10.69 -14.26 -15.15
CA ALA A 197 -12.05 -14.75 -15.19
C ALA A 197 -13.06 -13.62 -14.93
N ARG A 198 -14.22 -13.65 -15.59
CA ARG A 198 -15.27 -12.61 -15.49
C ARG A 198 -15.72 -12.30 -14.05
N ASN A 199 -15.67 -13.29 -13.15
CA ASN A 199 -16.01 -13.15 -11.74
C ASN A 199 -14.83 -13.49 -10.81
N GLY A 200 -13.60 -13.45 -11.31
CA GLY A 200 -12.41 -13.86 -10.56
C GLY A 200 -12.12 -13.03 -9.30
N PHE A 201 -12.64 -11.81 -9.24
CA PHE A 201 -12.48 -10.88 -8.13
C PHE A 201 -13.77 -10.69 -7.31
N ALA A 202 -14.71 -11.63 -7.40
CA ALA A 202 -15.93 -11.58 -6.58
C ALA A 202 -15.57 -11.65 -5.08
N GLY A 203 -16.22 -10.82 -4.27
CA GLY A 203 -15.98 -10.70 -2.82
C GLY A 203 -15.10 -9.51 -2.42
N LEU A 204 -14.27 -8.99 -3.34
CA LEU A 204 -13.30 -7.91 -3.11
C LEU A 204 -13.93 -6.50 -3.13
N ILE A 205 -15.03 -6.31 -2.41
CA ILE A 205 -15.85 -5.09 -2.42
C ILE A 205 -15.16 -3.85 -1.83
N LYS A 206 -14.12 -4.05 -1.01
CA LYS A 206 -13.34 -2.97 -0.37
C LYS A 206 -11.97 -2.77 -0.99
N LEU A 207 -11.62 -3.52 -2.04
CA LEU A 207 -10.31 -3.46 -2.66
C LEU A 207 -10.07 -2.06 -3.24
N ARG A 208 -8.94 -1.46 -2.88
CA ARG A 208 -8.52 -0.12 -3.31
C ARG A 208 -7.38 -0.17 -4.31
N GLU A 209 -6.49 -1.14 -4.16
CA GLU A 209 -5.28 -1.25 -4.96
C GLU A 209 -5.08 -2.69 -5.43
N LEU A 210 -4.91 -2.85 -6.75
CA LEU A 210 -4.73 -4.14 -7.41
C LEU A 210 -3.50 -4.11 -8.30
N HIS A 211 -2.55 -4.97 -8.00
CA HIS A 211 -1.35 -5.19 -8.79
C HIS A 211 -1.47 -6.43 -9.65
N LEU A 212 -1.40 -6.25 -10.97
CA LEU A 212 -1.39 -7.30 -11.99
C LEU A 212 -0.22 -7.13 -12.97
N GLU A 213 0.72 -6.23 -12.69
CA GLU A 213 1.88 -5.97 -13.53
C GLU A 213 2.83 -7.17 -13.65
N HIS A 214 3.64 -7.19 -14.72
CA HIS A 214 4.58 -8.27 -15.00
C HIS A 214 3.91 -9.66 -15.02
N ASN A 215 2.77 -9.76 -15.70
CA ASN A 215 2.09 -11.02 -15.99
C ASN A 215 2.11 -11.30 -17.51
N GLN A 216 1.26 -12.21 -17.99
CA GLN A 216 1.16 -12.62 -19.39
C GLN A 216 -0.24 -12.35 -19.95
N LEU A 217 -0.95 -11.34 -19.43
CA LEU A 217 -2.31 -11.01 -19.85
C LEU A 217 -2.29 -10.47 -21.27
N THR A 218 -3.13 -11.02 -22.15
CA THR A 218 -3.16 -10.63 -23.58
C THR A 218 -4.32 -9.72 -23.96
N LYS A 219 -5.41 -9.73 -23.19
CA LYS A 219 -6.61 -8.94 -23.44
C LYS A 219 -7.21 -8.48 -22.11
N ILE A 220 -7.74 -7.26 -22.09
CA ILE A 220 -8.47 -6.73 -20.94
C ILE A 220 -9.87 -6.34 -21.39
N ASN A 221 -10.87 -6.96 -20.76
CA ASN A 221 -12.24 -6.51 -20.77
C ASN A 221 -12.55 -5.90 -19.41
N PHE A 222 -12.75 -4.58 -19.35
CA PHE A 222 -12.95 -3.89 -18.08
C PHE A 222 -14.23 -4.34 -17.33
N ALA A 223 -15.20 -4.93 -18.03
CA ALA A 223 -16.38 -5.52 -17.41
C ALA A 223 -16.04 -6.65 -16.39
N HIS A 224 -14.85 -7.26 -16.47
CA HIS A 224 -14.39 -8.26 -15.51
C HIS A 224 -14.08 -7.67 -14.12
N PHE A 225 -13.91 -6.34 -14.03
CA PHE A 225 -13.64 -5.64 -12.77
C PHE A 225 -14.88 -5.03 -12.13
N LEU A 226 -16.09 -5.30 -12.66
CA LEU A 226 -17.36 -4.73 -12.17
C LEU A 226 -17.57 -4.86 -10.66
N ARG A 227 -17.06 -5.92 -10.04
CA ARG A 227 -17.22 -6.18 -8.60
C ARG A 227 -16.26 -5.37 -7.72
N LEU A 228 -15.24 -4.73 -8.31
CA LEU A 228 -14.24 -3.92 -7.63
C LEU A 228 -14.72 -2.47 -7.48
N SER A 229 -15.86 -2.29 -6.83
CA SER A 229 -16.55 -0.98 -6.74
C SER A 229 -15.78 0.08 -5.93
N SER A 230 -14.77 -0.32 -5.14
CA SER A 230 -13.95 0.58 -4.32
C SER A 230 -12.53 0.78 -4.85
N LEU A 231 -12.21 0.30 -6.06
CA LEU A 231 -10.84 0.32 -6.58
C LEU A 231 -10.45 1.72 -7.01
N HIS A 232 -9.30 2.19 -6.54
CA HIS A 232 -8.73 3.50 -6.88
C HIS A 232 -7.53 3.36 -7.83
N THR A 233 -6.74 2.30 -7.67
CA THR A 233 -5.50 2.10 -8.42
C THR A 233 -5.44 0.71 -9.03
N LEU A 234 -5.19 0.66 -10.34
CA LEU A 234 -4.99 -0.56 -11.10
C LEU A 234 -3.67 -0.53 -11.86
N PHE A 235 -2.81 -1.50 -11.57
CA PHE A 235 -1.52 -1.70 -12.23
C PHE A 235 -1.60 -2.90 -13.17
N LEU A 236 -1.39 -2.64 -14.47
CA LEU A 236 -1.41 -3.63 -15.55
C LEU A 236 -0.15 -3.55 -16.44
N GLN A 237 0.85 -2.77 -16.03
CA GLN A 237 2.07 -2.55 -16.79
C GLN A 237 2.86 -3.84 -17.03
N TRP A 238 3.64 -3.86 -18.11
CA TRP A 238 4.50 -4.99 -18.47
C TRP A 238 3.73 -6.33 -18.59
N ASN A 239 2.56 -6.29 -19.21
CA ASN A 239 1.82 -7.46 -19.68
C ASN A 239 1.96 -7.58 -21.22
N LYS A 240 1.12 -8.39 -21.85
CA LYS A 240 1.07 -8.57 -23.32
C LYS A 240 -0.25 -8.07 -23.90
N ILE A 241 -0.85 -7.06 -23.27
CA ILE A 241 -2.21 -6.62 -23.57
C ILE A 241 -2.20 -5.97 -24.96
N SER A 242 -2.96 -6.51 -25.91
CA SER A 242 -3.03 -5.96 -27.28
C SER A 242 -4.26 -5.10 -27.52
N ASN A 243 -5.36 -5.40 -26.81
CA ASN A 243 -6.67 -4.79 -27.00
C ASN A 243 -7.30 -4.47 -25.64
N LEU A 244 -7.87 -3.26 -25.56
CA LEU A 244 -8.71 -2.83 -24.45
C LEU A 244 -10.16 -2.78 -24.90
N THR A 245 -11.02 -3.51 -24.19
CA THR A 245 -12.46 -3.56 -24.50
C THR A 245 -13.31 -3.32 -23.25
N CYS A 246 -14.55 -2.92 -23.48
CA CYS A 246 -15.56 -2.87 -22.44
C CYS A 246 -16.86 -3.51 -22.94
N GLY A 247 -17.13 -4.75 -22.50
CA GLY A 247 -18.25 -5.54 -23.01
C GLY A 247 -19.64 -5.15 -22.49
N MET A 248 -19.76 -4.04 -21.77
CA MET A 248 -21.04 -3.52 -21.26
C MET A 248 -20.90 -2.04 -20.88
N GLU A 249 -22.03 -1.34 -20.80
CA GLU A 249 -22.10 0.01 -20.27
C GLU A 249 -22.17 -0.02 -18.74
N TRP A 250 -21.22 0.62 -18.08
CA TRP A 250 -21.16 0.77 -16.63
C TRP A 250 -20.21 1.90 -16.25
N THR A 251 -20.25 2.32 -14.98
CA THR A 251 -19.41 3.40 -14.48
C THR A 251 -18.54 2.91 -13.32
N TRP A 252 -17.24 3.09 -13.47
CA TRP A 252 -16.22 2.86 -12.46
C TRP A 252 -15.85 4.18 -11.80
N GLY A 253 -16.73 4.68 -10.94
CA GLY A 253 -16.59 6.02 -10.36
C GLY A 253 -15.44 6.19 -9.37
N THR A 254 -14.80 5.11 -8.92
CA THR A 254 -13.75 5.14 -7.89
C THR A 254 -12.33 5.09 -8.45
N ILE A 255 -12.16 4.65 -9.71
CA ILE A 255 -10.82 4.49 -10.29
C ILE A 255 -10.20 5.86 -10.56
N GLU A 256 -8.97 6.05 -10.07
CA GLU A 256 -8.22 7.30 -10.20
C GLU A 256 -6.91 7.11 -10.96
N LYS A 257 -6.28 5.93 -10.87
CA LYS A 257 -5.02 5.62 -11.54
C LYS A 257 -5.10 4.30 -12.29
N LEU A 258 -4.73 4.34 -13.57
CA LEU A 258 -4.59 3.18 -14.44
C LEU A 258 -3.22 3.21 -15.11
N ASP A 259 -2.42 2.18 -14.85
CA ASP A 259 -1.10 2.00 -15.45
C ASP A 259 -1.13 0.83 -16.44
N LEU A 260 -0.92 1.13 -17.72
CA LEU A 260 -0.88 0.20 -18.85
C LEU A 260 0.48 0.24 -19.56
N THR A 261 1.50 0.82 -18.92
CA THR A 261 2.84 1.00 -19.49
C THR A 261 3.45 -0.31 -19.97
N GLY A 262 4.19 -0.31 -21.09
CA GLY A 262 4.97 -1.48 -21.51
C GLY A 262 4.11 -2.69 -21.92
N ASN A 263 2.94 -2.45 -22.50
CA ASN A 263 2.09 -3.48 -23.10
C ASN A 263 2.23 -3.50 -24.63
N GLU A 264 1.37 -4.25 -25.32
CA GLU A 264 1.36 -4.36 -26.78
C GLU A 264 0.10 -3.70 -27.38
N ILE A 265 -0.45 -2.67 -26.72
CA ILE A 265 -1.77 -2.13 -27.05
C ILE A 265 -1.73 -1.47 -28.44
N LYS A 266 -2.57 -1.95 -29.35
CA LYS A 266 -2.73 -1.43 -30.72
C LYS A 266 -4.10 -0.81 -30.95
N ALA A 267 -5.11 -1.27 -30.20
CA ALA A 267 -6.48 -0.85 -30.36
C ALA A 267 -7.18 -0.69 -29.00
N ILE A 268 -7.97 0.36 -28.89
CA ILE A 268 -8.77 0.71 -27.71
C ILE A 268 -10.19 0.95 -28.19
N ASP A 269 -11.16 0.24 -27.61
CA ASP A 269 -12.58 0.50 -27.89
C ASP A 269 -12.96 1.91 -27.43
N ILE A 270 -13.72 2.63 -28.24
CA ILE A 270 -14.10 4.04 -28.02
C ILE A 270 -14.87 4.31 -26.73
N THR A 271 -15.48 3.28 -26.12
CA THR A 271 -16.28 3.38 -24.88
C THR A 271 -15.49 3.04 -23.62
N VAL A 272 -14.24 2.57 -23.72
CA VAL A 272 -13.46 2.09 -22.57
C VAL A 272 -13.33 3.16 -21.50
N PHE A 273 -12.92 4.36 -21.88
CA PHE A 273 -12.65 5.44 -20.93
C PHE A 273 -13.89 6.24 -20.53
N GLU A 274 -15.02 6.08 -21.24
CA GLU A 274 -16.33 6.58 -20.77
C GLU A 274 -16.72 5.92 -19.44
N THR A 275 -16.26 4.69 -19.19
CA THR A 275 -16.50 4.00 -17.92
C THR A 275 -15.74 4.59 -16.74
N MET A 276 -14.70 5.42 -16.96
CA MET A 276 -13.78 5.88 -15.91
C MET A 276 -13.76 7.42 -15.80
N PRO A 277 -14.88 8.07 -15.44
CA PRO A 277 -15.00 9.53 -15.50
C PRO A 277 -14.07 10.29 -14.54
N ASN A 278 -13.61 9.63 -13.47
CA ASN A 278 -12.77 10.22 -12.42
C ASN A 278 -11.29 9.84 -12.56
N LEU A 279 -10.88 9.28 -13.70
CA LEU A 279 -9.49 8.90 -13.95
C LEU A 279 -8.59 10.14 -13.97
N LYS A 280 -7.59 10.16 -13.09
CA LYS A 280 -6.64 11.27 -12.90
C LYS A 280 -5.28 10.97 -13.51
N VAL A 281 -4.87 9.71 -13.51
CA VAL A 281 -3.57 9.26 -13.99
C VAL A 281 -3.77 8.10 -14.97
N LEU A 282 -3.33 8.29 -16.21
CA LEU A 282 -3.37 7.27 -17.25
C LEU A 282 -1.99 7.15 -17.87
N LEU A 283 -1.34 6.00 -17.67
CA LEU A 283 -0.03 5.71 -18.25
C LEU A 283 -0.19 4.65 -19.33
N MET A 284 0.15 5.00 -20.57
CA MET A 284 0.14 4.12 -21.74
C MET A 284 1.47 4.20 -22.50
N ASP A 285 2.55 4.57 -21.80
CA ASP A 285 3.89 4.61 -22.38
C ASP A 285 4.33 3.22 -22.87
N ASN A 286 5.24 3.20 -23.84
CA ASN A 286 5.84 2.00 -24.39
C ASN A 286 4.81 0.96 -24.87
N ASN A 287 3.79 1.40 -25.61
CA ASN A 287 2.79 0.56 -26.24
C ASN A 287 2.96 0.54 -27.78
N LYS A 288 1.94 0.11 -28.52
CA LYS A 288 1.95 -0.02 -29.98
C LYS A 288 0.83 0.81 -30.63
N LEU A 289 0.44 1.93 -29.99
CA LEU A 289 -0.58 2.83 -30.51
C LEU A 289 -0.03 3.64 -31.68
N HIS A 290 -0.84 3.78 -32.73
CA HIS A 290 -0.52 4.61 -33.90
C HIS A 290 -1.25 5.95 -33.91
N SER A 291 -2.47 5.97 -33.38
CA SER A 291 -3.33 7.16 -33.26
C SER A 291 -4.33 6.95 -32.13
N LEU A 292 -4.95 8.03 -31.66
CA LEU A 292 -6.07 7.97 -30.72
C LEU A 292 -7.28 8.68 -31.32
N ASP A 293 -8.44 8.04 -31.17
CA ASP A 293 -9.72 8.59 -31.64
C ASP A 293 -10.14 9.80 -30.81
N SER A 294 -10.78 10.79 -31.45
CA SER A 294 -11.25 12.00 -30.76
C SER A 294 -12.27 11.69 -29.67
N LYS A 295 -13.10 10.65 -29.84
CA LYS A 295 -14.06 10.23 -28.83
C LYS A 295 -13.38 9.69 -27.57
N ILE A 296 -12.28 8.95 -27.73
CA ILE A 296 -11.44 8.52 -26.60
C ILE A 296 -10.92 9.75 -25.86
N LEU A 297 -10.27 10.67 -26.56
CA LEU A 297 -9.66 11.87 -25.97
C LEU A 297 -10.71 12.76 -25.27
N ASN A 298 -11.91 12.89 -25.83
CA ASN A 298 -13.00 13.68 -25.25
C ASN A 298 -13.60 13.07 -23.97
N SER A 299 -13.40 11.77 -23.73
CA SER A 299 -13.82 11.11 -22.48
C SER A 299 -12.83 11.32 -21.32
N LEU A 300 -11.57 11.66 -21.65
CA LEU A 300 -10.45 11.81 -20.73
C LEU A 300 -10.41 13.19 -20.02
N ARG A 301 -11.51 13.57 -19.36
CA ARG A 301 -11.73 14.94 -18.86
C ARG A 301 -11.09 15.28 -17.52
N SER A 302 -10.91 14.28 -16.65
CA SER A 302 -10.43 14.47 -15.26
C SER A 302 -8.92 14.25 -15.12
N LEU A 303 -8.22 14.04 -16.23
CA LEU A 303 -6.82 13.68 -16.26
C LEU A 303 -5.91 14.84 -15.83
N THR A 304 -4.93 14.49 -15.01
CA THR A 304 -3.90 15.39 -14.49
C THR A 304 -2.49 14.95 -14.89
N THR A 305 -2.30 13.64 -15.09
CA THR A 305 -1.04 13.06 -15.56
C THR A 305 -1.33 12.05 -16.65
N VAL A 306 -0.67 12.20 -17.80
CA VAL A 306 -0.79 11.28 -18.93
C VAL A 306 0.59 10.78 -19.35
N GLY A 307 0.67 9.52 -19.74
CA GLY A 307 1.88 8.90 -20.28
C GLY A 307 1.61 8.29 -21.64
N LEU A 308 2.28 8.79 -22.69
CA LEU A 308 2.05 8.41 -24.09
C LEU A 308 3.37 8.16 -24.86
N SER A 309 4.51 8.25 -24.19
CA SER A 309 5.84 8.11 -24.81
C SER A 309 6.07 6.69 -25.34
N GLY A 310 7.02 6.52 -26.26
CA GLY A 310 7.43 5.19 -26.74
C GLY A 310 6.35 4.38 -27.47
N ASN A 311 5.29 5.04 -27.97
CA ASN A 311 4.31 4.44 -28.87
C ASN A 311 4.75 4.56 -30.34
N LEU A 312 3.93 4.05 -31.26
CA LEU A 312 4.20 4.05 -32.70
C LEU A 312 3.41 5.16 -33.42
N TRP A 313 3.40 6.37 -32.86
CA TRP A 313 2.59 7.49 -33.34
C TRP A 313 2.84 7.80 -34.82
N GLU A 314 1.77 7.75 -35.62
CA GLU A 314 1.77 8.09 -37.05
C GLU A 314 1.44 9.58 -37.19
N CYS A 315 2.48 10.41 -37.38
CA CYS A 315 2.39 11.85 -37.59
C CYS A 315 1.98 12.19 -39.03
N SER A 316 0.78 11.74 -39.38
CA SER A 316 0.00 12.17 -40.55
C SER A 316 -1.21 12.98 -40.06
N PRO A 317 -2.14 13.44 -40.93
CA PRO A 317 -3.35 14.13 -40.48
C PRO A 317 -4.21 13.33 -39.45
N LYS A 318 -3.98 12.03 -39.29
CA LYS A 318 -4.62 11.22 -38.23
C LYS A 318 -4.21 11.64 -36.81
N ILE A 319 -3.02 12.22 -36.62
CA ILE A 319 -2.53 12.64 -35.31
C ILE A 319 -3.22 13.90 -34.79
N CYS A 320 -3.92 14.64 -35.65
CA CYS A 320 -4.47 15.96 -35.33
C CYS A 320 -5.39 15.98 -34.12
N ALA A 321 -6.19 14.92 -33.89
CA ALA A 321 -7.03 14.83 -32.71
C ALA A 321 -6.20 14.80 -31.42
N LEU A 322 -5.14 13.98 -31.40
CA LEU A 322 -4.21 13.89 -30.27
C LEU A 322 -3.43 15.20 -30.08
N ALA A 323 -2.89 15.77 -31.16
CA ALA A 323 -2.15 17.03 -31.10
C ALA A 323 -3.01 18.18 -30.56
N THR A 324 -4.27 18.29 -31.03
CA THR A 324 -5.23 19.28 -30.51
C THR A 324 -5.47 19.07 -29.02
N TRP A 325 -5.70 17.82 -28.61
CA TRP A 325 -5.91 17.49 -27.20
C TRP A 325 -4.68 17.82 -26.34
N LEU A 326 -3.47 17.46 -26.78
CA LEU A 326 -2.21 17.76 -26.09
C LEU A 326 -1.99 19.27 -25.93
N SER A 327 -2.26 20.05 -26.99
CA SER A 327 -2.12 21.53 -26.93
C SER A 327 -3.04 22.19 -25.90
N GLY A 328 -4.22 21.60 -25.64
CA GLY A 328 -5.17 22.09 -24.65
C GLY A 328 -5.04 21.43 -23.26
N PHE A 329 -4.21 20.40 -23.12
CA PHE A 329 -4.11 19.62 -21.89
C PHE A 329 -3.38 20.41 -20.80
N GLN A 330 -4.06 20.64 -19.68
CA GLN A 330 -3.53 21.41 -18.54
C GLN A 330 -2.77 20.54 -17.51
N GLY A 331 -2.65 19.23 -17.77
CA GLY A 331 -1.92 18.31 -16.91
C GLY A 331 -0.43 18.24 -17.28
N ARG A 332 0.21 17.13 -16.89
CA ARG A 332 1.62 16.85 -17.19
C ARG A 332 1.83 15.50 -17.85
N TRP A 333 2.89 15.38 -18.64
CA TRP A 333 3.49 14.13 -19.08
C TRP A 333 4.99 14.18 -18.76
N GLU A 334 5.56 13.08 -18.28
CA GLU A 334 6.95 13.05 -17.80
C GLU A 334 7.98 12.88 -18.92
N HIS A 335 7.58 12.24 -20.03
CA HIS A 335 8.45 11.87 -21.14
C HIS A 335 7.91 12.45 -22.46
N SER A 336 8.81 12.84 -23.37
CA SER A 336 8.45 13.39 -24.68
C SER A 336 7.64 12.41 -25.52
N ILE A 337 6.66 12.95 -26.26
CA ILE A 337 5.74 12.16 -27.08
C ILE A 337 6.16 12.35 -28.53
N LEU A 338 6.93 11.39 -29.05
CA LEU A 338 7.61 11.52 -30.33
C LEU A 338 6.87 10.81 -31.47
N CYS A 339 6.95 11.38 -32.67
CA CYS A 339 6.54 10.75 -33.92
C CYS A 339 7.38 9.51 -34.20
N HIS A 340 6.72 8.41 -34.57
CA HIS A 340 7.40 7.18 -35.00
C HIS A 340 7.46 7.08 -36.53
N SER A 341 6.41 7.51 -37.22
CA SER A 341 6.31 7.52 -38.67
C SER A 341 5.56 8.76 -39.14
N PRO A 342 5.70 9.17 -40.42
CA PRO A 342 6.65 8.68 -41.43
C PRO A 342 8.11 9.12 -41.17
N ASP A 343 9.08 8.53 -41.89
CA ASP A 343 10.53 8.71 -41.70
C ASP A 343 10.99 10.18 -41.58
N HIS A 344 10.37 11.11 -42.31
CA HIS A 344 10.75 12.53 -42.27
C HIS A 344 10.29 13.27 -41.00
N THR A 345 9.37 12.68 -40.21
CA THR A 345 8.93 13.21 -38.91
C THR A 345 9.49 12.40 -37.74
N GLN A 346 10.17 11.28 -38.02
CA GLN A 346 10.53 10.32 -37.00
C GLN A 346 11.49 10.94 -35.96
N GLY A 347 11.12 10.81 -34.68
CA GLY A 347 11.90 11.34 -33.55
C GLY A 347 11.60 12.80 -33.19
N GLU A 348 10.79 13.51 -33.98
CA GLU A 348 10.29 14.84 -33.60
C GLU A 348 9.17 14.74 -32.57
N ASP A 349 9.00 15.78 -31.75
CA ASP A 349 7.83 15.90 -30.89
C ASP A 349 6.55 16.06 -31.74
N ILE A 350 5.44 15.44 -31.31
CA ILE A 350 4.18 15.49 -32.07
C ILE A 350 3.74 16.92 -32.35
N LEU A 351 3.86 17.83 -31.37
CA LEU A 351 3.41 19.21 -31.56
C LEU A 351 4.30 19.91 -32.58
N ASP A 352 5.62 19.79 -32.43
CA ASP A 352 6.59 20.38 -33.36
C ASP A 352 6.41 19.88 -34.79
N ALA A 353 6.21 18.57 -34.99
CA ALA A 353 5.95 18.00 -36.30
C ALA A 353 4.64 18.51 -36.93
N VAL A 354 3.58 18.66 -36.12
CA VAL A 354 2.29 19.20 -36.61
C VAL A 354 2.42 20.64 -37.09
N TYR A 355 3.18 21.47 -36.38
CA TYR A 355 3.44 22.86 -36.78
C TYR A 355 4.42 22.95 -37.95
N GLY A 356 5.54 22.23 -37.88
CA GLY A 356 6.63 22.28 -38.86
C GLY A 356 6.23 21.75 -40.23
N PHE A 357 5.45 20.66 -40.28
CA PHE A 357 4.98 20.05 -41.52
C PHE A 357 3.55 20.44 -41.90
N GLN A 358 2.91 21.37 -41.17
CA GLN A 358 1.55 21.86 -41.43
C GLN A 358 0.51 20.73 -41.55
N LEU A 359 0.61 19.71 -40.69
CA LEU A 359 -0.21 18.49 -40.79
C LEU A 359 -1.69 18.75 -40.47
N CYS A 360 -1.98 19.76 -39.65
CA CYS A 360 -3.30 20.05 -39.13
C CYS A 360 -3.71 21.50 -39.39
N TRP A 361 -4.79 21.71 -40.15
CA TRP A 361 -5.29 23.04 -40.50
C TRP A 361 -5.70 23.89 -39.28
N ASN A 362 -6.21 23.28 -38.22
CA ASN A 362 -6.74 24.00 -37.05
C ASN A 362 -5.66 24.50 -36.08
N LEU A 363 -4.49 23.84 -36.03
CA LEU A 363 -3.38 24.29 -35.17
C LEU A 363 -2.45 25.26 -35.90
N SER A 364 -2.43 25.24 -37.23
CA SER A 364 -1.52 26.04 -38.06
C SER A 364 -1.75 27.56 -37.97
N THR A 365 -2.80 28.03 -37.28
CA THR A 365 -3.19 29.46 -37.21
C THR A 365 -3.01 30.14 -35.86
N THR A 366 -2.44 29.48 -34.84
CA THR A 366 -2.26 30.11 -33.51
C THR A 366 -0.85 29.95 -32.93
N VAL A 367 0.15 30.57 -33.55
CA VAL A 367 1.28 31.18 -32.81
C VAL A 367 1.68 32.48 -33.52
N THR A 368 1.07 33.60 -33.13
CA THR A 368 1.77 34.89 -33.19
C THR A 368 2.19 35.22 -31.76
N ALA A 369 3.50 35.28 -31.57
CA ALA A 369 4.22 35.83 -30.41
C ALA A 369 4.04 35.12 -29.05
N MET A 370 4.95 34.18 -28.76
CA MET A 370 5.74 34.20 -27.51
C MET A 370 7.15 33.64 -27.77
N ALA A 371 7.94 34.40 -28.53
CA ALA A 371 9.40 34.27 -28.53
C ALA A 371 9.97 35.50 -27.82
N THR A 372 10.49 35.29 -26.61
CA THR A 372 11.46 36.06 -25.81
C THR A 372 11.15 35.66 -24.35
N SER A 373 12.00 34.96 -23.60
CA SER A 373 13.42 35.13 -23.41
C SER A 373 13.99 33.82 -22.84
N TYR A 374 14.82 33.12 -23.61
CA TYR A 374 15.87 32.27 -23.08
C TYR A 374 17.15 32.68 -23.78
N LYS A 375 18.02 33.40 -23.06
CA LYS A 375 19.39 33.66 -23.50
C LYS A 375 20.19 32.42 -23.15
N ASP A 376 20.57 31.66 -24.17
CA ASP A 376 21.71 30.75 -24.06
C ASP A 376 22.99 31.49 -24.48
N PRO A 377 24.11 31.32 -23.75
CA PRO A 377 25.38 31.90 -24.13
C PRO A 377 26.01 31.12 -25.28
N THR A 378 26.26 31.85 -26.36
CA THR A 378 26.91 31.45 -27.60
C THR A 378 28.25 30.72 -27.40
N THR A 379 28.39 29.55 -28.02
CA THR A 379 29.67 29.05 -28.53
C THR A 379 29.64 29.13 -30.05
N GLU A 380 30.53 29.94 -30.62
CA GLU A 380 31.34 29.61 -31.80
C GLU A 380 32.06 30.85 -32.29
N TYR A 381 33.38 30.78 -32.39
CA TYR A 381 34.10 31.33 -33.53
C TYR A 381 35.42 30.58 -33.69
N THR A 382 35.53 29.85 -34.79
CA THR A 382 36.82 29.32 -35.26
C THR A 382 37.27 30.06 -36.52
N LYS A 383 38.52 30.53 -36.46
CA LYS A 383 39.49 30.81 -37.55
C LYS A 383 39.24 31.97 -38.54
N ARG A 384 40.11 33.00 -38.43
CA ARG A 384 41.09 33.35 -39.49
C ARG A 384 42.30 34.13 -38.95
N ILE A 385 43.46 33.49 -39.10
CA ILE A 385 44.85 33.94 -39.37
C ILE A 385 45.14 35.45 -39.31
N SER A 386 46.12 35.87 -38.48
CA SER A 386 47.38 36.50 -38.93
C SER A 386 48.37 36.83 -37.79
N SER A 387 49.61 36.39 -38.02
CA SER A 387 50.92 36.96 -37.65
C SER A 387 51.40 37.15 -36.20
N SER A 388 52.63 36.62 -36.01
CA SER A 388 53.73 37.03 -35.11
C SER A 388 53.60 36.64 -33.63
N SER A 389 54.64 36.22 -32.89
CA SER A 389 56.01 35.74 -33.11
C SER A 389 56.62 35.58 -31.70
N TYR A 390 57.45 34.55 -31.46
CA TYR A 390 58.38 34.40 -30.30
C TYR A 390 57.72 34.25 -28.89
N HIS A 391 58.22 33.53 -27.86
CA HIS A 391 59.39 32.71 -27.49
C HIS A 391 58.89 31.82 -26.30
N VAL A 392 59.09 30.49 -26.28
CA VAL A 392 60.10 29.71 -25.50
C VAL A 392 60.17 29.93 -23.98
N GLY A 393 60.04 28.82 -23.22
CA GLY A 393 60.67 28.56 -21.90
C GLY A 393 59.67 28.44 -20.73
N ASP A 394 59.27 27.25 -20.27
CA ASP A 394 59.95 26.24 -19.43
C ASP A 394 59.74 26.39 -17.90
N LYS A 395 59.24 25.28 -17.32
CA LYS A 395 59.55 24.62 -16.02
C LYS A 395 59.15 25.19 -14.64
N GLU A 396 58.33 24.36 -13.96
CA GLU A 396 58.50 23.70 -12.64
C GLU A 396 58.80 24.51 -11.34
N ILE A 397 57.82 24.45 -10.39
CA ILE A 397 57.78 24.17 -8.91
C ILE A 397 59.10 24.18 -8.07
N PRO A 398 59.14 24.14 -6.69
CA PRO A 398 58.20 24.41 -5.55
C PRO A 398 58.79 25.17 -4.31
N THR A 399 57.96 25.35 -3.24
CA THR A 399 58.29 25.43 -1.76
C THR A 399 59.11 26.65 -1.25
N THR A 400 59.02 27.23 -0.03
CA THR A 400 58.78 26.73 1.34
C THR A 400 58.57 27.91 2.34
N ALA A 401 57.85 27.64 3.45
CA ALA A 401 58.03 28.09 4.86
C ALA A 401 58.50 29.51 5.28
N GLY A 402 57.65 30.19 6.09
CA GLY A 402 57.85 30.47 7.52
C GLY A 402 58.87 31.53 8.00
N ILE A 403 58.43 32.45 8.88
CA ILE A 403 58.93 32.70 10.27
C ILE A 403 58.41 34.06 10.79
N ALA A 404 58.07 34.06 12.09
CA ALA A 404 57.56 35.14 12.92
C ALA A 404 58.63 36.17 13.34
N VAL A 405 58.22 37.32 13.91
CA VAL A 405 58.73 37.91 15.19
C VAL A 405 57.86 39.10 15.63
N THR A 406 57.71 39.19 16.94
CA THR A 406 56.94 40.04 17.86
C THR A 406 57.53 41.43 18.14
N THR A 407 56.70 42.39 18.62
CA THR A 407 57.01 43.29 19.76
C THR A 407 55.73 43.89 20.37
N ASP A 408 55.69 43.91 21.72
CA ASP A 408 54.68 44.44 22.65
C ASP A 408 54.55 45.98 22.65
N GLU A 409 53.36 46.49 23.07
CA GLU A 409 53.25 47.49 24.16
C GLU A 409 51.79 47.61 24.69
N HIS A 410 51.67 48.00 25.96
CA HIS A 410 50.58 47.72 26.92
C HIS A 410 49.78 48.98 27.30
N PHE A 411 48.44 48.92 27.47
CA PHE A 411 47.58 49.75 28.35
C PHE A 411 46.13 49.16 28.42
N PRO A 412 45.26 49.45 29.43
CA PRO A 412 44.42 48.47 30.13
C PRO A 412 42.91 48.44 29.77
N GLU A 413 42.25 47.33 30.13
CA GLU A 413 40.85 46.91 29.88
C GLU A 413 39.72 47.85 30.42
N PRO A 414 38.46 47.66 29.95
CA PRO A 414 37.51 46.91 30.80
C PRO A 414 36.58 45.92 30.05
N ASP A 415 36.39 44.75 30.67
CA ASP A 415 35.14 43.98 30.83
C ASP A 415 34.24 43.67 29.61
N ASN A 416 34.70 42.82 28.68
CA ASN A 416 33.82 42.17 27.68
C ASN A 416 33.60 40.65 27.90
N ALA A 417 34.28 40.04 28.87
CA ALA A 417 34.18 38.60 29.13
C ALA A 417 32.92 38.20 29.93
N ILE A 418 32.42 39.08 30.81
CA ILE A 418 31.29 38.74 31.69
C ILE A 418 29.95 38.76 30.94
N PHE A 419 29.82 39.57 29.88
CA PHE A 419 28.58 39.66 29.10
C PHE A 419 28.41 38.48 28.12
N THR A 420 29.50 38.07 27.46
CA THR A 420 29.50 36.94 26.53
C THR A 420 29.25 35.61 27.25
N GLN A 421 29.80 35.42 28.45
CA GLN A 421 29.55 34.21 29.24
C GLN A 421 28.10 34.14 29.77
N ARG A 422 27.47 35.27 30.09
CA ARG A 422 26.06 35.33 30.52
C ARG A 422 25.07 35.07 29.37
N VAL A 423 25.34 35.56 28.17
CA VAL A 423 24.49 35.31 26.99
C VAL A 423 24.54 33.83 26.58
N ILE A 424 25.73 33.21 26.59
CA ILE A 424 25.89 31.79 26.27
C ILE A 424 25.15 30.92 27.30
N THR A 425 25.29 31.23 28.60
CA THR A 425 24.60 30.48 29.67
C THR A 425 23.08 30.62 29.58
N GLY A 426 22.57 31.81 29.22
CA GLY A 426 21.13 32.05 29.00
C GLY A 426 20.57 31.29 27.80
N THR A 427 21.30 31.27 26.67
CA THR A 427 20.89 30.50 25.48
C THR A 427 20.88 28.99 25.72
N MET A 428 21.86 28.48 26.47
CA MET A 428 21.90 27.06 26.85
C MET A 428 20.77 26.70 27.81
N ALA A 429 20.44 27.56 28.79
CA ALA A 429 19.31 27.33 29.70
C ALA A 429 17.96 27.29 28.97
N LEU A 430 17.75 28.15 27.96
CA LEU A 430 16.54 28.13 27.13
C LEU A 430 16.45 26.86 26.27
N LEU A 431 17.57 26.40 25.70
CA LEU A 431 17.62 25.14 24.96
C LEU A 431 17.32 23.94 25.87
N PHE A 432 17.92 23.88 27.05
CA PHE A 432 17.63 22.82 28.01
C PHE A 432 16.17 22.83 28.48
N SER A 433 15.59 24.01 28.72
CA SER A 433 14.17 24.15 29.05
C SER A 433 13.26 23.66 27.90
N PHE A 434 13.60 24.00 26.66
CA PHE A 434 12.87 23.56 25.48
C PHE A 434 12.92 22.03 25.30
N PHE A 435 14.10 21.43 25.43
CA PHE A 435 14.25 19.96 25.35
C PHE A 435 13.58 19.25 26.53
N PHE A 436 13.60 19.83 27.73
CA PHE A 436 12.90 19.28 28.89
C PHE A 436 11.37 19.32 28.72
N ILE A 437 10.83 20.40 28.14
CA ILE A 437 9.41 20.49 27.80
C ILE A 437 9.04 19.47 26.74
N ILE A 438 9.85 19.30 25.68
CA ILE A 438 9.63 18.26 24.66
C ILE A 438 9.67 16.87 25.29
N PHE A 439 10.60 16.62 26.22
CA PHE A 439 10.72 15.35 26.93
C PHE A 439 9.49 15.08 27.82
N ILE A 440 8.99 16.09 28.53
CA ILE A 440 7.74 15.99 29.31
C ILE A 440 6.52 15.77 28.39
N VAL A 441 6.45 16.44 27.23
CA VAL A 441 5.38 16.22 26.24
C VAL A 441 5.47 14.82 25.63
N PHE A 442 6.68 14.31 25.40
CA PHE A 442 6.92 12.97 24.90
C PHE A 442 6.55 11.91 25.95
N ILE A 443 6.95 12.09 27.21
CA ILE A 443 6.59 11.20 28.32
C ILE A 443 5.08 11.26 28.59
N SER A 444 4.46 12.44 28.59
CA SER A 444 3.00 12.55 28.79
C SER A 444 2.20 11.91 27.65
N ARG A 445 2.69 11.99 26.40
CA ARG A 445 2.11 11.25 25.26
C ARG A 445 2.34 9.74 25.32
N LYS A 446 3.39 9.28 26.01
CA LYS A 446 3.74 7.85 26.15
C LYS A 446 3.15 7.19 27.40
N CYS A 447 2.92 7.97 28.48
CA CYS A 447 2.32 7.53 29.74
C CYS A 447 0.80 7.73 29.80
N CYS A 448 0.21 8.55 28.92
CA CYS A 448 -1.24 8.61 28.72
C CYS A 448 -1.63 8.10 27.32
N PRO A 449 -2.08 6.84 27.18
CA PRO A 449 -2.66 6.36 25.93
C PRO A 449 -4.00 7.10 25.64
N PRO A 450 -4.53 7.07 24.39
CA PRO A 450 -5.64 7.91 23.95
C PRO A 450 -7.01 7.39 24.44
N THR A 451 -7.21 7.28 25.75
CA THR A 451 -8.50 6.91 26.38
C THR A 451 -9.33 8.13 26.80
N LEU A 452 -8.73 9.34 26.86
CA LEU A 452 -9.44 10.58 27.22
C LEU A 452 -10.24 11.24 26.08
N ARG A 453 -10.06 10.82 24.82
CA ARG A 453 -10.96 11.22 23.72
C ARG A 453 -12.27 10.41 23.68
N ARG A 454 -12.34 9.23 24.33
CA ARG A 454 -13.57 8.45 24.44
C ARG A 454 -14.55 8.98 25.49
N ILE A 455 -14.07 9.66 26.54
CA ILE A 455 -14.94 10.15 27.61
C ILE A 455 -15.68 11.45 27.20
N ARG A 456 -15.09 12.29 26.34
CA ARG A 456 -15.81 13.46 25.76
C ARG A 456 -16.77 13.10 24.63
N GLN A 457 -16.55 12.01 23.89
CA GLN A 457 -17.50 11.53 22.86
C GLN A 457 -18.69 10.74 23.46
N CYS A 458 -18.51 9.98 24.54
CA CYS A 458 -19.62 9.30 25.21
C CYS A 458 -20.61 10.27 25.87
N SER A 459 -20.13 11.41 26.40
CA SER A 459 -21.01 12.46 26.96
C SER A 459 -21.86 13.17 25.89
N MET A 460 -21.32 13.45 24.70
CA MET A 460 -22.10 14.05 23.61
C MET A 460 -23.10 13.06 22.98
N ILE A 461 -22.77 11.76 22.89
CA ILE A 461 -23.67 10.72 22.36
C ILE A 461 -24.80 10.39 23.33
N GLN A 462 -24.58 10.46 24.65
CA GLN A 462 -25.65 10.33 25.65
C GLN A 462 -26.62 11.52 25.63
N ASN A 463 -26.12 12.76 25.51
CA ASN A 463 -26.99 13.94 25.40
C ASN A 463 -27.85 13.93 24.11
N HIS A 464 -27.30 13.45 22.97
CA HIS A 464 -28.09 13.31 21.74
C HIS A 464 -29.11 12.15 21.78
N ARG A 465 -28.89 11.12 22.59
CA ARG A 465 -29.87 10.04 22.80
C ARG A 465 -31.01 10.48 23.73
N GLN A 466 -30.74 11.29 24.75
CA GLN A 466 -31.77 11.87 25.63
C GLN A 466 -32.67 12.87 24.89
N LEU A 467 -32.12 13.71 23.99
CA LEU A 467 -32.95 14.59 23.16
C LEU A 467 -33.83 13.81 22.17
N ARG A 468 -33.34 12.72 21.57
CA ARG A 468 -34.12 11.87 20.64
C ARG A 468 -35.20 11.02 21.32
N SER A 469 -35.02 10.64 22.59
CA SER A 469 -36.08 9.96 23.35
C SER A 469 -37.20 10.91 23.77
N GLN A 470 -36.90 12.17 24.06
CA GLN A 470 -37.93 13.19 24.34
C GLN A 470 -38.74 13.55 23.08
N THR A 471 -38.14 13.52 21.88
CA THR A 471 -38.90 13.74 20.62
C THR A 471 -39.77 12.54 20.24
N ARG A 472 -39.40 11.30 20.59
CA ARG A 472 -40.20 10.10 20.29
C ARG A 472 -41.40 9.90 21.22
N LEU A 473 -41.36 10.42 22.45
CA LEU A 473 -42.50 10.41 23.37
C LEU A 473 -43.55 11.49 23.04
N HIS A 474 -43.26 12.40 22.10
CA HIS A 474 -44.21 13.42 21.64
C HIS A 474 -44.85 13.11 20.27
N MET A 475 -44.47 12.02 19.59
CA MET A 475 -45.06 11.60 18.30
C MET A 475 -45.85 10.27 18.39
N SER A 476 -46.06 9.71 19.58
CA SER A 476 -46.95 8.56 19.79
C SER A 476 -48.36 8.98 20.24
N ASN A 477 -48.72 10.25 20.05
CA ASN A 477 -49.99 10.81 20.48
C ASN A 477 -50.60 11.69 19.38
N MET A 478 -50.66 11.18 18.15
CA MET A 478 -51.54 11.72 17.11
C MET A 478 -51.67 10.73 15.96
N SER A 479 -52.89 10.64 15.44
CA SER A 479 -53.36 9.94 14.24
C SER A 479 -53.80 8.46 14.39
N ASP A 480 -55.05 8.39 14.84
CA ASP A 480 -56.03 7.32 14.69
C ASP A 480 -56.74 7.44 13.31
N GLN A 481 -57.35 6.34 12.85
CA GLN A 481 -58.41 6.17 11.82
C GLN A 481 -58.13 6.13 10.29
N GLY A 482 -58.56 5.02 9.66
CA GLY A 482 -59.37 5.04 8.42
C GLY A 482 -58.88 4.24 7.19
N PRO A 483 -59.74 3.58 6.36
CA PRO A 483 -59.42 2.29 5.71
C PRO A 483 -59.62 2.18 4.15
N TYR A 484 -59.26 1.00 3.59
CA TYR A 484 -59.69 0.35 2.32
C TYR A 484 -59.30 0.91 0.92
N ASN A 485 -58.61 0.11 0.08
CA ASN A 485 -59.20 -0.66 -1.06
C ASN A 485 -58.15 -1.25 -2.03
N GLU A 486 -58.40 -2.49 -2.47
CA GLU A 486 -57.74 -3.22 -3.55
C GLU A 486 -58.16 -2.72 -4.95
N TYR A 487 -57.28 -2.88 -5.94
CA TYR A 487 -57.62 -2.81 -7.37
C TYR A 487 -56.74 -3.76 -8.19
N GLU A 488 -57.36 -4.69 -8.91
CA GLU A 488 -56.82 -5.45 -10.06
C GLU A 488 -57.14 -4.67 -11.36
N PRO A 489 -56.39 -4.88 -12.46
CA PRO A 489 -57.08 -5.48 -13.61
C PRO A 489 -56.26 -6.47 -14.47
N THR A 490 -57.04 -7.11 -15.32
CA THR A 490 -56.94 -8.32 -16.16
C THR A 490 -56.37 -8.16 -17.60
N HIS A 491 -55.76 -9.26 -18.09
CA HIS A 491 -55.74 -9.86 -19.47
C HIS A 491 -55.09 -9.06 -20.65
N GLU A 492 -54.41 -9.59 -21.69
CA GLU A 492 -54.49 -10.83 -22.50
C GLU A 492 -53.10 -11.23 -23.12
N GLY A 493 -52.89 -12.53 -23.43
CA GLY A 493 -51.76 -13.10 -24.23
C GLY A 493 -52.15 -13.37 -25.71
N PRO A 494 -51.53 -14.32 -26.48
CA PRO A 494 -50.63 -15.40 -26.02
C PRO A 494 -49.54 -15.97 -27.01
N PHE A 495 -48.74 -16.94 -26.48
CA PHE A 495 -47.90 -18.03 -27.08
C PHE A 495 -46.69 -17.69 -27.98
N ILE A 496 -45.46 -18.23 -27.79
CA ILE A 496 -45.01 -19.64 -27.98
C ILE A 496 -43.79 -20.02 -27.08
N ILE A 497 -43.70 -21.32 -26.79
CA ILE A 497 -42.92 -22.13 -25.81
C ILE A 497 -41.46 -22.40 -26.31
N ILE A 498 -40.39 -22.59 -25.50
CA ILE A 498 -39.92 -23.86 -24.87
C ILE A 498 -38.83 -23.61 -23.79
N ASN A 499 -38.93 -24.43 -22.73
CA ASN A 499 -38.29 -24.51 -21.41
C ASN A 499 -36.78 -24.84 -21.31
N GLY A 500 -36.21 -24.54 -20.13
CA GLY A 500 -35.10 -25.32 -19.55
C GLY A 500 -34.40 -24.76 -18.30
N TYR A 501 -35.09 -24.48 -17.18
CA TYR A 501 -34.45 -24.25 -15.86
C TYR A 501 -35.11 -25.09 -14.76
N GLY A 502 -34.32 -25.95 -14.11
CA GLY A 502 -34.70 -26.68 -12.91
C GLY A 502 -34.53 -25.84 -11.63
N GLN A 503 -35.53 -25.88 -10.76
CA GLN A 503 -35.50 -25.28 -9.41
C GLN A 503 -35.25 -26.35 -8.34
N CYS A 504 -34.24 -26.15 -7.49
CA CYS A 504 -34.10 -26.84 -6.21
C CYS A 504 -34.93 -26.13 -5.13
N LYS A 505 -35.84 -26.86 -4.47
CA LYS A 505 -36.55 -26.43 -3.26
C LYS A 505 -35.67 -26.64 -2.03
N CYS A 506 -35.53 -25.61 -1.20
CA CYS A 506 -34.99 -25.72 0.17
C CYS A 506 -36.12 -26.17 1.11
N GLN A 507 -35.91 -27.25 1.85
CA GLN A 507 -36.70 -27.61 3.03
C GLN A 507 -35.91 -27.23 4.29
N GLN A 508 -36.53 -26.39 5.12
CA GLN A 508 -36.12 -26.13 6.50
C GLN A 508 -36.48 -27.34 7.38
N LEU A 509 -35.56 -27.75 8.25
CA LEU A 509 -35.83 -28.65 9.38
C LEU A 509 -35.54 -27.91 10.69
N PRO A 510 -36.41 -28.03 11.72
CA PRO A 510 -36.29 -27.29 12.97
C PRO A 510 -35.45 -28.03 14.02
N TYR A 511 -34.92 -27.20 14.93
CA TYR A 511 -34.21 -27.50 16.17
C TYR A 511 -34.91 -28.52 17.08
N LYS A 512 -34.14 -29.34 17.81
CA LYS A 512 -34.56 -29.88 19.12
C LYS A 512 -33.35 -30.23 19.99
N GLU A 513 -33.47 -29.84 21.26
CA GLU A 513 -32.51 -29.96 22.37
C GLU A 513 -32.59 -31.33 23.10
N CYS A 514 -31.58 -31.53 23.96
CA CYS A 514 -31.53 -32.26 25.25
C CYS A 514 -30.97 -33.70 25.32
N GLU A 515 -29.97 -33.83 26.23
CA GLU A 515 -29.60 -34.92 27.18
C GLU A 515 -29.30 -36.32 26.59
N VAL A 516 -28.17 -36.97 26.89
CA VAL A 516 -27.53 -37.30 28.20
C VAL A 516 -26.00 -37.31 28.05
#